data_AF-A0A7K8ZR94-F1
#
_entry.id   AF-A0A7K8ZR94-F1
#
_cell.length_a   1.000
_cell.length_b   1.000
_cell.length_c   1.000
_cell.angle_alpha   90.00
_cell.angle_beta   90.00
_cell.angle_gamma   90.00
#
_symmetry.space_group_name_H-M   'P 1'
#
loop_
_entity.id
_entity.type
_entity.pdbx_description
1 polymer ?
#
loop_
_entity_poly.entity_id
_entity_poly.type
_entity_poly.pdbx_seq_one_letter_code
_entity_poly.pdbx_strand_id
1 'polypeptide(L)'
;FFLGVWHNFVLGVGSFMVLFLLPALLFPFYYTGVGALVTEVAEDSPANGPRGLFVGDLVTNLQDCPVYNVEDWNSCLGDISEKSQVGYCVSAATLQQLSFPARVYRRLDGTVECCSNNSLTDICFSYSNKLDSHLYACLPARKVIEASEVCRTNMDCQKDFVPSFCVTPSLENQTRLIRVKHPPHIDMLYVGHPMHLQYTVSLSSFVPRQNFLSIDLPVVIETFCKYLISLSGALAVINAVPCFALDGQWILNSFLEATLSSLIVEKQNRELVGFLMLLAGSALLAANVALGLWMVTAR
;
A
#
# COMPACT_ATOMS: atom_id res chain seq x y z
N PHE A 1 5.83 -10.57 -41.73
CA PHE A 1 4.65 -9.77 -41.34
C PHE A 1 4.22 -9.94 -39.88
N PHE A 2 4.73 -10.91 -39.11
CA PHE A 2 4.38 -11.06 -37.68
C PHE A 2 5.36 -10.40 -36.70
N LEU A 3 6.36 -9.68 -37.21
CA LEU A 3 7.44 -9.13 -36.38
C LEU A 3 6.89 -8.18 -35.32
N GLY A 4 5.85 -7.40 -35.65
CA GLY A 4 5.18 -6.42 -34.77
C GLY A 4 4.49 -7.02 -33.55
N VAL A 5 3.53 -7.92 -33.79
CA VAL A 5 2.82 -8.63 -32.72
C VAL A 5 3.78 -9.50 -31.90
N TRP A 6 4.66 -10.24 -32.57
CA TRP A 6 5.54 -11.21 -31.92
C TRP A 6 6.56 -10.55 -30.98
N HIS A 7 7.24 -9.47 -31.40
CA HIS A 7 8.24 -8.84 -30.53
C HIS A 7 7.61 -8.26 -29.26
N ASN A 8 6.44 -7.64 -29.37
CA ASN A 8 5.71 -7.07 -28.24
C ASN A 8 5.22 -8.16 -27.28
N PHE A 9 4.70 -9.26 -27.82
CA PHE A 9 4.29 -10.40 -27.04
C PHE A 9 5.48 -11.03 -26.29
N VAL A 10 6.58 -11.30 -26.99
CA VAL A 10 7.80 -11.88 -26.39
C VAL A 10 8.39 -10.93 -25.35
N LEU A 11 8.41 -9.62 -25.59
CA LEU A 11 8.89 -8.63 -24.62
C LEU A 11 8.00 -8.59 -23.37
N GLY A 12 6.68 -8.66 -23.53
CA GLY A 12 5.73 -8.74 -22.42
C GLY A 12 5.92 -10.01 -21.59
N VAL A 13 6.00 -11.18 -22.24
CA VAL A 13 6.25 -12.47 -21.57
C VAL A 13 7.62 -12.49 -20.90
N GLY A 14 8.67 -12.01 -21.58
CA GLY A 14 10.01 -11.91 -21.02
C GLY A 14 10.06 -11.01 -19.78
N SER A 15 9.40 -9.86 -19.84
CA SER A 15 9.29 -8.93 -18.69
C SER A 15 8.51 -9.54 -17.53
N PHE A 16 7.44 -10.28 -17.82
CA PHE A 16 6.70 -11.04 -16.81
C PHE A 16 7.58 -12.11 -16.14
N MET A 17 8.38 -12.84 -16.92
CA MET A 17 9.32 -13.82 -16.39
C MET A 17 10.40 -13.18 -15.51
N VAL A 18 10.96 -12.03 -15.93
CA VAL A 18 11.91 -11.27 -15.11
C VAL A 18 11.27 -10.83 -13.80
N LEU A 19 10.04 -10.30 -13.84
CA LEU A 19 9.31 -9.88 -12.65
C LEU A 19 9.04 -11.07 -11.71
N PHE A 20 8.61 -12.20 -12.25
CA PHE A 20 8.35 -13.42 -11.48
C PHE A 20 9.64 -13.97 -10.82
N LEU A 21 10.77 -13.92 -11.54
CA LEU A 21 12.06 -14.38 -11.05
C LEU A 21 12.86 -13.30 -10.29
N LEU A 22 12.30 -12.11 -10.10
CA LEU A 22 13.00 -10.97 -9.50
C LEU A 22 13.61 -11.30 -8.14
N PRO A 23 12.92 -11.99 -7.20
CA PRO A 23 13.53 -12.37 -5.92
C PRO A 23 14.78 -13.25 -6.08
N ALA A 24 14.76 -14.18 -7.03
CA ALA A 24 15.89 -15.07 -7.30
C ALA A 24 17.06 -14.32 -7.99
N LEU A 25 16.75 -13.42 -8.93
CA LEU A 25 17.73 -12.60 -9.63
C LEU A 25 18.46 -11.63 -8.69
N LEU A 26 17.72 -11.05 -7.74
CA LEU A 26 18.25 -10.07 -6.80
C LEU A 26 18.89 -10.69 -5.55
N PHE A 27 18.62 -11.97 -5.25
CA PHE A 27 19.12 -12.66 -4.04
C PHE A 27 20.64 -12.51 -3.76
N PRO A 28 21.55 -12.51 -4.77
CA PRO A 28 22.97 -12.32 -4.50
C PRO A 28 23.32 -10.93 -3.95
N PHE A 29 22.49 -9.93 -4.24
CA PHE A 29 22.74 -8.52 -3.92
C PHE A 29 21.81 -7.99 -2.82
N TYR A 30 20.61 -8.54 -2.72
CA TYR A 30 19.56 -8.15 -1.78
C TYR A 30 19.10 -9.36 -0.98
N TYR A 31 18.62 -9.11 0.23
CA TYR A 31 17.96 -10.09 1.07
C TYR A 31 16.54 -9.62 1.41
N THR A 32 15.68 -10.56 1.78
CA THR A 32 14.26 -10.33 2.04
C THR A 32 13.86 -11.01 3.35
N GLY A 33 12.65 -10.73 3.85
CA GLY A 33 12.08 -11.42 5.01
C GLY A 33 12.55 -10.92 6.37
N VAL A 34 13.13 -9.71 6.43
CA VAL A 34 13.62 -9.09 7.68
C VAL A 34 12.84 -7.84 8.08
N GLY A 35 12.00 -7.32 7.20
CA GLY A 35 11.34 -6.03 7.35
C GLY A 35 11.00 -5.39 6.02
N ALA A 36 10.35 -4.24 6.09
CA ALA A 36 10.07 -3.38 4.94
C ALA A 36 11.01 -2.16 4.98
N LEU A 37 11.84 -2.01 3.95
CA LEU A 37 12.80 -0.92 3.82
C LEU A 37 12.10 0.34 3.32
N VAL A 38 12.30 1.47 4.00
CA VAL A 38 11.80 2.78 3.59
C VAL A 38 12.63 3.31 2.44
N THR A 39 12.00 3.47 1.27
CA THR A 39 12.65 4.05 0.07
C THR A 39 12.31 5.54 -0.08
N GLU A 40 11.13 5.96 0.37
CA GLU A 40 10.68 7.35 0.27
C GLU A 40 9.66 7.66 1.37
N VAL A 41 9.63 8.91 1.84
CA VAL A 41 8.62 9.42 2.77
C VAL A 41 8.14 10.78 2.24
N ALA A 42 6.82 10.95 2.12
CA ALA A 42 6.23 12.18 1.62
C ALA A 42 6.52 13.36 2.57
N GLU A 43 6.99 14.48 2.01
CA GLU A 43 7.54 15.63 2.77
C GLU A 43 6.52 16.26 3.74
N ASP A 44 5.25 16.38 3.33
CA ASP A 44 4.17 16.98 4.14
C ASP A 44 3.40 15.96 4.98
N SER A 45 3.92 14.73 5.13
CA SER A 45 3.25 13.68 5.89
C SER A 45 3.58 13.72 7.38
N PRO A 46 2.66 13.28 8.28
CA PRO A 46 2.96 13.08 9.70
C PRO A 46 4.03 12.01 9.96
N ALA A 47 4.41 11.23 8.94
CA ALA A 47 5.49 10.27 9.01
C ALA A 47 6.88 10.91 8.78
N ASN A 48 6.92 12.12 8.22
CA ASN A 48 8.15 12.90 8.05
C ASN A 48 8.41 13.76 9.29
N GLY A 49 9.68 13.93 9.66
CA GLY A 49 10.11 14.79 10.75
C GLY A 49 11.21 14.18 11.63
N PRO A 50 11.68 14.90 12.67
CA PRO A 50 12.83 14.49 13.48
C PRO A 50 12.62 13.21 14.30
N ARG A 51 11.37 12.73 14.40
CA ARG A 51 10.98 11.48 15.07
C ARG A 51 10.10 10.61 14.17
N GLY A 52 10.20 10.86 12.87
CA GLY A 52 9.50 10.15 11.80
C GLY A 52 10.33 8.98 11.26
N LEU A 53 9.94 8.52 10.08
CA LEU A 53 10.71 7.56 9.29
C LEU A 53 11.67 8.30 8.36
N PHE A 54 12.83 7.70 8.12
CA PHE A 54 13.83 8.19 7.19
C PHE A 54 14.10 7.16 6.09
N VAL A 55 14.54 7.66 4.94
CA VAL A 55 14.97 6.80 3.83
C VAL A 55 16.14 5.92 4.29
N GLY A 56 16.03 4.61 4.08
CA GLY A 56 16.96 3.60 4.56
C GLY A 56 16.57 2.93 5.87
N ASP A 57 15.54 3.42 6.58
CA ASP A 57 15.03 2.76 7.77
C ASP A 57 14.39 1.40 7.45
N LEU A 58 14.57 0.43 8.33
CA LEU A 58 13.95 -0.89 8.20
C LEU A 58 12.81 -1.04 9.21
N VAL A 59 11.57 -1.03 8.73
CA VAL A 59 10.39 -1.27 9.56
C VAL A 59 10.26 -2.75 9.85
N THR A 60 10.21 -3.11 11.14
CA THR A 60 10.10 -4.51 11.59
C THR A 60 8.76 -4.82 12.25
N ASN A 61 8.07 -3.81 12.79
CA ASN A 61 6.78 -4.01 13.45
C ASN A 61 5.86 -2.79 13.35
N LEU A 62 4.57 -3.07 13.26
CA LEU A 62 3.47 -2.13 13.46
C LEU A 62 2.71 -2.50 14.73
N GLN A 63 2.92 -1.75 15.80
CA GLN A 63 2.52 -2.09 17.16
C GLN A 63 3.05 -3.47 17.59
N ASP A 64 2.17 -4.48 17.65
CA ASP A 64 2.48 -5.87 17.96
C ASP A 64 2.37 -6.78 16.72
N CYS A 65 2.12 -6.20 15.54
CA CYS A 65 2.09 -6.90 14.25
C CYS A 65 3.50 -6.93 13.65
N PRO A 66 4.13 -8.11 13.48
CA PRO A 66 5.44 -8.22 12.85
C PRO A 66 5.34 -7.95 11.33
N VAL A 67 6.36 -7.29 10.79
CA VAL A 67 6.48 -6.93 9.38
C VAL A 67 7.76 -7.54 8.85
N TYR A 68 7.67 -8.47 7.89
CA TYR A 68 8.82 -9.08 7.23
C TYR A 68 8.99 -8.64 5.78
N ASN A 69 7.95 -8.05 5.19
CA ASN A 69 7.86 -7.59 3.81
C ASN A 69 6.78 -6.48 3.68
N VAL A 70 6.62 -5.92 2.47
CA VAL A 70 5.64 -4.86 2.17
C VAL A 70 4.19 -5.37 2.28
N GLU A 71 3.94 -6.64 1.98
CA GLU A 71 2.62 -7.25 2.12
C GLU A 71 2.16 -7.28 3.59
N ASP A 72 3.05 -7.67 4.51
CA ASP A 72 2.78 -7.67 5.95
C ASP A 72 2.47 -6.25 6.45
N TRP A 73 3.21 -5.25 5.98
CA TRP A 73 2.92 -3.84 6.31
C TRP A 73 1.49 -3.44 5.91
N ASN A 74 1.09 -3.77 4.67
CA ASN A 74 -0.25 -3.48 4.16
C ASN A 74 -1.33 -4.23 4.94
N SER A 75 -1.12 -5.52 5.21
CA SER A 75 -2.04 -6.35 6.00
C SER A 75 -2.18 -5.85 7.44
N CYS A 76 -1.07 -5.51 8.10
CA CYS A 76 -1.08 -4.95 9.46
C CYS A 76 -1.85 -3.62 9.53
N LEU A 77 -1.67 -2.72 8.55
CA LEU A 77 -2.42 -1.46 8.50
C LEU A 77 -3.91 -1.69 8.25
N GLY A 78 -4.27 -2.64 7.38
CA GLY A 78 -5.65 -3.07 7.16
C GLY A 78 -6.29 -3.54 8.47
N ASP A 79 -5.62 -4.45 9.18
CA ASP A 79 -6.04 -4.95 10.49
C ASP A 79 -6.22 -3.84 11.54
N ILE A 80 -5.30 -2.87 11.60
CA ILE A 80 -5.36 -1.73 12.53
C ILE A 80 -6.53 -0.80 12.19
N SER A 81 -6.92 -0.71 10.91
CA SER A 81 -8.05 0.11 10.48
C SER A 81 -9.39 -0.45 10.94
N GLU A 82 -9.55 -1.77 10.88
CA GLU A 82 -10.80 -2.46 11.27
C GLU A 82 -10.94 -2.63 12.78
N LYS A 83 -9.83 -2.83 13.48
CA LYS A 83 -9.83 -3.05 14.94
C LYS A 83 -10.02 -1.72 15.70
N SER A 84 -10.62 -1.83 16.89
CA SER A 84 -10.68 -0.72 17.83
C SER A 84 -9.28 -0.32 18.31
N GLN A 85 -9.12 0.96 18.62
CA GLN A 85 -7.88 1.52 19.16
C GLN A 85 -7.43 0.77 20.42
N VAL A 86 -6.16 0.35 20.45
CA VAL A 86 -5.56 -0.30 21.61
C VAL A 86 -5.19 0.71 22.69
N GLY A 87 -5.18 0.27 23.95
CA GLY A 87 -4.72 1.01 25.10
C GLY A 87 -3.35 0.55 25.60
N TYR A 88 -2.90 1.21 26.65
CA TYR A 88 -1.58 1.03 27.26
C TYR A 88 -1.71 0.94 28.79
N CYS A 89 -0.98 0.03 29.42
CA CYS A 89 -1.02 -0.16 30.87
C CYS A 89 -0.18 0.89 31.60
N VAL A 90 -0.82 1.74 32.40
CA VAL A 90 -0.15 2.79 33.17
C VAL A 90 -0.46 2.64 34.65
N SER A 91 0.58 2.67 35.49
CA SER A 91 0.40 2.60 36.95
C SER A 91 -0.33 3.83 37.47
N ALA A 92 -1.13 3.67 38.53
CA ALA A 92 -1.86 4.77 39.16
C ALA A 92 -0.92 5.89 39.65
N ALA A 93 0.27 5.55 40.12
CA ALA A 93 1.28 6.52 40.56
C ALA A 93 1.84 7.33 39.37
N THR A 94 2.18 6.66 38.27
CA THR A 94 2.63 7.31 37.03
C THR A 94 1.55 8.21 36.44
N LEU A 95 0.30 7.74 36.48
CA LEU A 95 -0.85 8.50 35.99
C LEU A 95 -1.01 9.81 36.75
N GLN A 96 -0.92 9.79 38.08
CA GLN A 96 -0.99 11.01 38.92
C GLN A 96 0.19 11.96 38.69
N GLN A 97 1.39 11.44 38.41
CA GLN A 97 2.59 12.25 38.17
C GLN A 97 2.60 12.92 36.78
N LEU A 98 2.12 12.21 35.76
CA LEU A 98 2.14 12.69 34.38
C LEU A 98 0.85 13.41 33.98
N SER A 99 -0.25 13.24 34.74
CA SER A 99 -1.51 13.91 34.44
C SER A 99 -1.41 15.41 34.70
N PHE A 100 -1.65 16.21 33.66
CA PHE A 100 -1.84 17.64 33.81
C PHE A 100 -3.31 17.96 34.08
N PRO A 101 -3.61 18.83 35.07
CA PRO A 101 -4.99 19.27 35.32
C PRO A 101 -5.45 20.11 34.13
N ALA A 102 -6.41 19.61 33.38
CA ALA A 102 -6.93 20.26 32.19
C ALA A 102 -8.45 20.12 32.10
N ARG A 103 -9.09 21.12 31.50
CA ARG A 103 -10.53 21.10 31.27
C ARG A 103 -10.82 20.10 30.16
N VAL A 104 -11.72 19.17 30.44
CA VAL A 104 -12.20 18.18 29.48
C VAL A 104 -13.25 18.84 28.60
N TYR A 105 -13.01 18.89 27.29
CA TYR A 105 -13.95 19.39 26.29
C TYR A 105 -14.40 18.25 25.38
N ARG A 106 -15.70 18.10 25.18
CA ARG A 106 -16.25 17.15 24.20
C ARG A 106 -16.54 17.89 22.91
N ARG A 107 -15.90 17.48 21.82
CA ARG A 107 -16.10 18.01 20.48
C ARG A 107 -17.41 17.47 19.87
N LEU A 108 -17.86 18.13 18.80
CA LEU A 108 -19.08 17.78 18.06
C LEU A 108 -19.00 16.40 17.38
N ASP A 109 -17.79 15.93 17.08
CA ASP A 109 -17.49 14.60 16.54
C ASP A 109 -17.52 13.47 17.61
N GLY A 110 -17.83 13.82 18.87
CA GLY A 110 -17.86 12.89 19.99
C GLY A 110 -16.48 12.64 20.63
N THR A 111 -15.40 13.16 20.05
CA THR A 111 -14.06 13.05 20.64
C THR A 111 -13.93 13.94 21.86
N VAL A 112 -13.09 13.52 22.80
CA VAL A 112 -12.82 14.27 24.02
C VAL A 112 -11.39 14.78 23.98
N GLU A 113 -11.25 16.09 24.10
CA GLU A 113 -9.99 16.81 24.17
C GLU A 113 -9.76 17.28 25.60
N CYS A 114 -8.67 16.80 26.20
CA CYS A 114 -8.26 17.17 27.54
C CYS A 114 -6.84 17.72 27.61
N CYS A 115 -6.17 17.93 26.47
CA CYS A 115 -4.88 18.61 26.40
C CYS A 115 -5.12 20.06 25.95
N SER A 116 -4.50 21.02 26.64
CA SER A 116 -4.42 22.39 26.11
C SER A 116 -3.39 22.45 24.99
N ASN A 117 -3.51 23.43 24.09
CA ASN A 117 -2.72 23.56 22.86
C ASN A 117 -1.21 23.87 23.07
N ASN A 118 -0.65 23.55 24.24
CA ASN A 118 0.71 23.92 24.64
C ASN A 118 1.78 22.89 24.22
N SER A 119 1.40 21.69 23.78
CA SER A 119 2.34 20.61 23.42
C SER A 119 1.82 19.76 22.27
N LEU A 120 2.62 19.64 21.21
CA LEU A 120 2.31 18.82 20.01
C LEU A 120 2.46 17.30 20.25
N THR A 121 2.93 16.89 21.43
CA THR A 121 3.28 15.49 21.76
C THR A 121 2.33 14.84 22.75
N ASP A 122 1.45 15.62 23.36
CA ASP A 122 0.58 15.15 24.42
C ASP A 122 -0.77 14.74 23.82
N ILE A 123 -1.25 13.58 24.24
CA ILE A 123 -2.50 13.00 23.76
C ILE A 123 -3.44 12.84 24.95
N CYS A 124 -4.72 13.07 24.70
CA CYS A 124 -5.75 12.80 25.70
C CYS A 124 -6.02 11.29 25.76
N PHE A 125 -5.87 10.70 26.94
CA PHE A 125 -6.21 9.30 27.19
C PHE A 125 -7.44 9.19 28.08
N SER A 126 -8.32 8.26 27.75
CA SER A 126 -9.46 7.85 28.58
C SER A 126 -9.13 6.58 29.35
N TYR A 127 -9.68 6.45 30.56
CA TYR A 127 -9.58 5.24 31.38
C TYR A 127 -10.79 5.12 32.30
N SER A 128 -11.08 3.91 32.77
CA SER A 128 -12.15 3.64 33.72
C SER A 128 -11.57 3.19 35.07
N ASN A 129 -12.12 3.74 36.16
CA ASN A 129 -11.83 3.26 37.51
C ASN A 129 -12.86 2.17 37.90
N LYS A 130 -12.67 1.49 39.05
CA LYS A 130 -13.58 0.48 39.62
C LYS A 130 -15.03 0.94 39.84
N LEU A 131 -15.28 2.25 39.78
CA LEU A 131 -16.59 2.88 39.89
C LEU A 131 -17.23 3.16 38.51
N ASP A 132 -16.64 2.66 37.42
CA ASP A 132 -17.02 2.87 36.01
C ASP A 132 -17.17 4.35 35.60
N SER A 133 -16.49 5.26 36.31
CA SER A 133 -16.36 6.63 35.86
C SER A 133 -15.35 6.73 34.72
N HIS A 134 -15.80 7.21 33.56
CA HIS A 134 -14.92 7.56 32.45
C HIS A 134 -14.12 8.82 32.81
N LEU A 135 -12.83 8.63 33.03
CA LEU A 135 -11.88 9.68 33.38
C LEU A 135 -10.95 9.94 32.20
N TYR A 136 -10.37 11.14 32.17
CA TYR A 136 -9.47 11.58 31.11
C TYR A 136 -8.19 12.16 31.71
N ALA A 137 -7.06 11.88 31.08
CA ALA A 137 -5.75 12.42 31.46
C ALA A 137 -4.98 12.84 30.22
N CYS A 138 -4.42 14.05 30.24
CA CYS A 138 -3.48 14.50 29.23
C CYS A 138 -2.10 13.96 29.57
N LEU A 139 -1.53 13.11 28.70
CA LEU A 139 -0.27 12.42 28.94
C LEU A 139 0.67 12.52 27.73
N PRO A 140 1.99 12.61 27.93
CA PRO A 140 2.95 12.50 26.84
C PRO A 140 2.91 11.11 26.21
N ALA A 141 2.46 11.01 24.95
CA ALA A 141 2.18 9.73 24.30
C ALA A 141 3.38 8.79 24.28
N ARG A 142 4.56 9.33 24.01
CA ARG A 142 5.81 8.56 23.94
C ARG A 142 6.18 7.90 25.27
N LYS A 143 6.09 8.63 26.38
CA LYS A 143 6.39 8.08 27.71
C LYS A 143 5.42 6.96 28.09
N VAL A 144 4.15 7.10 27.73
CA VAL A 144 3.14 6.06 27.96
C VAL A 144 3.50 4.82 27.15
N ILE A 145 3.73 4.97 25.84
CA ILE A 145 3.91 3.85 24.91
C ILE A 145 5.23 3.09 25.10
N GLU A 146 6.33 3.79 25.43
CA GLU A 146 7.64 3.16 25.62
C GLU A 146 7.72 2.34 26.91
N ALA A 147 6.99 2.75 27.96
CA ALA A 147 7.08 2.18 29.29
C ALA A 147 6.00 1.13 29.62
N SER A 148 5.09 0.83 28.68
CA SER A 148 3.88 0.04 28.98
C SER A 148 3.63 -1.11 28.01
N GLU A 149 2.95 -2.14 28.54
CA GLU A 149 2.34 -3.20 27.74
C GLU A 149 1.02 -2.71 27.11
N VAL A 150 0.67 -3.30 25.96
CA VAL A 150 -0.59 -3.03 25.27
C VAL A 150 -1.75 -3.73 26.00
N CYS A 151 -2.89 -3.05 26.10
CA CYS A 151 -4.09 -3.55 26.75
C CYS A 151 -5.37 -3.21 25.99
N ARG A 152 -6.43 -3.98 26.25
CA ARG A 152 -7.81 -3.67 25.84
C ARG A 152 -8.71 -3.38 27.04
N THR A 153 -8.39 -3.99 28.18
CA THR A 153 -9.16 -3.86 29.42
C THR A 153 -8.24 -3.68 30.62
N ASN A 154 -8.79 -3.19 31.73
CA ASN A 154 -8.04 -3.07 32.98
C ASN A 154 -7.52 -4.41 33.51
N MET A 155 -8.10 -5.54 33.10
CA MET A 155 -7.65 -6.88 33.52
C MET A 155 -6.29 -7.25 32.91
N ASP A 156 -6.01 -6.76 31.70
CA ASP A 156 -4.74 -7.04 31.00
C ASP A 156 -3.53 -6.45 31.76
N CYS A 157 -3.78 -5.41 32.56
CA CYS A 157 -2.77 -4.69 33.35
C CYS A 157 -2.57 -5.23 34.77
N GLN A 158 -3.26 -6.30 35.18
CA GLN A 158 -3.20 -6.84 36.55
C GLN A 158 -2.07 -7.87 36.76
N LYS A 159 -0.91 -7.66 36.14
CA LYS A 159 0.23 -8.60 36.25
C LYS A 159 1.12 -8.34 37.46
N ASP A 160 1.10 -7.13 38.00
CA ASP A 160 1.92 -6.72 39.13
C ASP A 160 1.05 -6.23 40.30
N PHE A 161 1.52 -6.40 41.55
CA PHE A 161 0.86 -5.90 42.77
C PHE A 161 0.67 -4.37 42.81
N VAL A 162 0.99 -3.66 41.71
CA VAL A 162 0.85 -2.23 41.54
C VAL A 162 -0.49 -1.94 40.85
N PRO A 163 -1.34 -1.06 41.41
CA PRO A 163 -2.59 -0.69 40.77
C PRO A 163 -2.30 0.00 39.43
N SER A 164 -2.73 -0.62 38.33
CA SER A 164 -2.54 -0.13 36.96
C SER A 164 -3.87 -0.05 36.22
N PHE A 165 -3.99 0.92 35.33
CA PHE A 165 -5.17 1.14 34.50
C PHE A 165 -4.80 1.00 33.03
N CYS A 166 -5.73 0.49 32.25
CA CYS A 166 -5.64 0.52 30.81
C CYS A 166 -6.09 1.90 30.31
N VAL A 167 -5.15 2.67 29.79
CA VAL A 167 -5.44 4.00 29.23
C VAL A 167 -5.52 3.92 27.72
N THR A 168 -6.63 4.36 27.13
CA THR A 168 -6.88 4.32 25.68
C THR A 168 -6.89 5.73 25.11
N PRO A 169 -6.20 6.02 23.99
CA PRO A 169 -6.18 7.37 23.44
C PRO A 169 -7.57 7.75 22.92
N SER A 170 -8.04 8.93 23.31
CA SER A 170 -9.33 9.52 22.94
C SER A 170 -9.19 10.16 21.56
N LEU A 171 -9.30 9.34 20.53
CA LEU A 171 -9.20 9.73 19.12
C LEU A 171 -10.52 9.50 18.40
N GLU A 172 -10.69 10.13 17.23
CA GLU A 172 -11.83 9.87 16.35
C GLU A 172 -11.83 8.42 15.86
N ASN A 173 -13.02 7.87 15.57
CA ASN A 173 -13.19 6.47 15.14
C ASN A 173 -12.38 6.06 13.90
N GLN A 174 -11.95 7.01 13.06
CA GLN A 174 -11.11 6.74 11.88
C GLN A 174 -9.62 7.04 12.10
N THR A 175 -9.29 7.73 13.18
CA THR A 175 -7.92 8.08 13.54
C THR A 175 -7.35 7.02 14.47
N ARG A 176 -6.09 6.63 14.26
CA ARG A 176 -5.38 5.66 15.08
C ARG A 176 -4.06 6.23 15.55
N LEU A 177 -3.66 5.84 16.76
CA LEU A 177 -2.30 6.02 17.26
C LEU A 177 -1.53 4.73 16.99
N ILE A 178 -0.59 4.80 16.05
CA ILE A 178 0.18 3.66 15.55
C ILE A 178 1.64 3.82 15.98
N ARG A 179 2.19 2.80 16.63
CA ARG A 179 3.62 2.70 16.93
C ARG A 179 4.31 1.95 15.81
N VAL A 180 5.31 2.55 15.17
CA VAL A 180 6.09 1.91 14.11
C VAL A 180 7.51 1.67 14.64
N LYS A 181 7.95 0.42 14.66
CA LYS A 181 9.29 0.04 15.11
C LYS A 181 10.24 -0.04 13.92
N HIS A 182 11.32 0.71 13.98
CA HIS A 182 12.35 0.77 12.94
C HIS A 182 13.76 0.90 13.56
N PRO A 183 14.33 -0.20 14.09
CA PRO A 183 15.66 -0.16 14.69
C PRO A 183 16.71 0.29 13.65
N PRO A 184 17.76 1.03 14.07
CA PRO A 184 18.16 1.33 15.44
C PRO A 184 17.54 2.60 16.04
N HIS A 185 16.69 3.30 15.29
CA HIS A 185 16.07 4.55 15.73
C HIS A 185 14.92 4.30 16.72
N ILE A 186 14.54 5.36 17.45
CA ILE A 186 13.40 5.31 18.37
C ILE A 186 12.10 5.14 17.58
N ASP A 187 11.13 4.41 18.15
CA ASP A 187 9.86 4.15 17.49
C ASP A 187 9.17 5.46 17.04
N MET A 188 8.74 5.48 15.77
CA MET A 188 7.87 6.52 15.25
C MET A 188 6.46 6.33 15.81
N LEU A 189 5.84 7.43 16.23
CA LEU A 189 4.42 7.46 16.59
C LEU A 189 3.66 8.21 15.52
N TYR A 190 2.69 7.53 14.91
CA TYR A 190 1.82 8.10 13.89
C TYR A 190 0.42 8.31 14.46
N VAL A 191 -0.16 9.49 14.22
CA VAL A 191 -1.55 9.81 14.56
C VAL A 191 -2.26 10.21 13.27
N GLY A 192 -3.20 9.38 12.83
CA GLY A 192 -3.93 9.63 11.59
C GLY A 192 -4.72 8.40 11.13
N HIS A 193 -5.25 8.48 9.91
CA HIS A 193 -5.90 7.35 9.28
C HIS A 193 -4.85 6.31 8.83
N PRO A 194 -4.96 5.01 9.18
CA PRO A 194 -3.96 4.00 8.83
C PRO A 194 -3.64 3.92 7.33
N MET A 195 -4.66 4.02 6.47
CA MET A 195 -4.47 4.02 5.01
C MET A 195 -3.68 5.23 4.50
N HIS A 196 -3.70 6.37 5.19
CA HIS A 196 -2.90 7.52 4.77
C HIS A 196 -1.41 7.22 4.96
N LEU A 197 -1.04 6.55 6.06
CA LEU A 197 0.33 6.09 6.30
C LEU A 197 0.84 5.13 5.20
N GLN A 198 -0.04 4.28 4.66
CA GLN A 198 0.29 3.37 3.55
C GLN A 198 0.73 4.11 2.28
N TYR A 199 0.12 5.26 1.97
CA TYR A 199 0.41 6.03 0.76
C TYR A 199 1.52 7.06 0.95
N THR A 200 1.83 7.45 2.19
CA THR A 200 2.86 8.46 2.48
C THR A 200 4.26 7.88 2.62
N VAL A 201 4.39 6.56 2.78
CA VAL A 201 5.67 5.87 2.96
C VAL A 201 5.82 4.83 1.86
N SER A 202 6.79 5.03 0.97
CA SER A 202 7.16 4.04 -0.04
C SER A 202 8.11 3.03 0.57
N LEU A 203 7.83 1.75 0.35
CA LEU A 203 8.56 0.63 0.95
C LEU A 203 9.04 -0.36 -0.10
N SER A 204 10.10 -1.09 0.23
CA SER A 204 10.63 -2.21 -0.54
C SER A 204 10.87 -3.43 0.35
N SER A 205 10.53 -4.62 -0.14
CA SER A 205 10.83 -5.89 0.54
C SER A 205 12.30 -6.32 0.38
N PHE A 206 13.08 -5.58 -0.41
CA PHE A 206 14.47 -5.87 -0.74
C PHE A 206 15.42 -4.97 0.03
N VAL A 207 16.27 -5.57 0.87
CA VAL A 207 17.30 -4.86 1.63
C VAL A 207 18.67 -5.11 0.99
N PRO A 208 19.46 -4.07 0.68
CA PRO A 208 20.78 -4.24 0.08
C PRO A 208 21.73 -4.92 1.05
N ARG A 209 22.47 -5.93 0.57
CA ARG A 209 23.50 -6.61 1.39
C ARG A 209 24.74 -5.75 1.63
N GLN A 210 24.94 -4.73 0.80
CA GLN A 210 26.13 -3.88 0.77
C GLN A 210 25.69 -2.43 0.55
N ASN A 211 26.33 -1.49 1.25
CA ASN A 211 25.92 -0.07 1.25
C ASN A 211 26.10 0.64 -0.11
N PHE A 212 26.86 0.08 -1.05
CA PHE A 212 27.04 0.66 -2.39
C PHE A 212 25.87 0.37 -3.33
N LEU A 213 25.02 -0.61 -2.99
CA LEU A 213 23.85 -0.96 -3.78
C LEU A 213 22.74 0.06 -3.55
N SER A 214 22.09 0.50 -4.62
CA SER A 214 20.96 1.43 -4.55
C SER A 214 19.72 0.75 -3.97
N ILE A 215 19.08 1.38 -3.00
CA ILE A 215 17.81 0.93 -2.40
C ILE A 215 16.65 0.95 -3.41
N ASP A 216 16.73 1.79 -4.45
CA ASP A 216 15.67 1.99 -5.44
C ASP A 216 15.73 0.97 -6.58
N LEU A 217 16.88 0.32 -6.79
CA LEU A 217 17.09 -0.56 -7.95
C LEU A 217 16.00 -1.65 -8.06
N PRO A 218 15.61 -2.37 -7.00
CA PRO A 218 14.53 -3.35 -7.08
C PRO A 218 13.20 -2.73 -7.53
N VAL A 219 12.85 -1.57 -6.98
CA VAL A 219 11.61 -0.82 -7.29
C VAL A 219 11.62 -0.33 -8.74
N VAL A 220 12.76 0.14 -9.23
CA VAL A 220 12.95 0.57 -10.62
C VAL A 220 12.78 -0.59 -11.58
N ILE A 221 13.40 -1.75 -11.31
CA ILE A 221 13.28 -2.95 -12.17
C ILE A 221 11.82 -3.42 -12.19
N GLU A 222 11.17 -3.53 -11.03
CA GLU A 222 9.78 -3.94 -10.92
C GLU A 222 8.86 -3.01 -11.71
N THR A 223 9.00 -1.71 -11.50
CA THR A 223 8.21 -0.67 -12.18
C THR A 223 8.43 -0.71 -13.69
N PHE A 224 9.68 -0.83 -14.13
CA PHE A 224 10.03 -0.95 -15.54
C PHE A 224 9.40 -2.19 -16.18
N CYS A 225 9.50 -3.36 -15.54
CA CYS A 225 8.86 -4.59 -16.02
C CYS A 225 7.34 -4.45 -16.09
N LYS A 226 6.68 -3.86 -15.08
CA LYS A 226 5.24 -3.58 -15.10
C LYS A 226 4.83 -2.71 -16.29
N TYR A 227 5.60 -1.66 -16.57
CA TYR A 227 5.37 -0.81 -17.75
C TYR A 227 5.56 -1.57 -19.06
N LEU A 228 6.61 -2.38 -19.19
CA LEU A 228 6.83 -3.20 -20.40
C LEU A 228 5.70 -4.21 -20.62
N ILE A 229 5.26 -4.91 -19.56
CA ILE A 229 4.12 -5.84 -19.64
C ILE A 229 2.87 -5.11 -20.11
N SER A 230 2.56 -3.95 -19.52
CA SER A 230 1.37 -3.19 -19.87
C SER A 230 1.43 -2.60 -21.29
N LEU A 231 2.51 -1.90 -21.63
CA LEU A 231 2.63 -1.19 -22.91
C LEU A 231 2.84 -2.15 -24.08
N SER A 232 3.78 -3.08 -23.97
CA SER A 232 4.02 -4.08 -25.02
C SER A 232 2.87 -5.05 -25.12
N GLY A 233 2.26 -5.46 -24.00
CA GLY A 233 1.06 -6.29 -24.01
C GLY A 233 -0.11 -5.62 -24.75
N ALA A 234 -0.40 -4.35 -24.44
CA ALA A 234 -1.44 -3.60 -25.13
C ALA A 234 -1.15 -3.46 -26.64
N LEU A 235 0.10 -3.15 -27.01
CA LEU A 235 0.49 -2.99 -28.41
C LEU A 235 0.41 -4.32 -29.19
N ALA A 236 0.75 -5.44 -28.54
CA ALA A 236 0.58 -6.78 -29.12
C ALA A 236 -0.91 -7.08 -29.40
N VAL A 237 -1.78 -6.79 -28.44
CA VAL A 237 -3.24 -7.01 -28.59
C VAL A 237 -3.80 -6.14 -29.70
N ILE A 238 -3.51 -4.84 -29.72
CA ILE A 238 -3.99 -3.90 -30.75
C ILE A 238 -3.55 -4.35 -32.13
N ASN A 239 -2.26 -4.67 -32.31
CA ASN A 239 -1.74 -5.10 -33.61
C ASN A 239 -2.31 -6.44 -34.07
N ALA A 240 -2.78 -7.29 -33.15
CA ALA A 240 -3.42 -8.57 -33.48
C ALA A 240 -4.89 -8.45 -33.88
N VAL A 241 -5.56 -7.31 -33.63
CA VAL A 241 -6.98 -7.11 -33.97
C VAL A 241 -7.16 -7.17 -35.50
N PRO A 242 -8.16 -7.90 -36.03
CA PRO A 242 -8.43 -7.98 -37.45
C PRO A 242 -9.03 -6.66 -37.99
N CYS A 243 -8.17 -5.68 -38.24
CA CYS A 243 -8.51 -4.39 -38.86
C CYS A 243 -7.64 -4.16 -40.09
N PHE A 244 -8.11 -3.30 -40.99
CA PHE A 244 -7.30 -2.86 -42.11
C PHE A 244 -6.02 -2.16 -41.63
N ALA A 245 -4.92 -2.41 -42.34
CA ALA A 245 -3.59 -1.85 -42.07
C ALA A 245 -2.93 -2.24 -40.73
N LEU A 246 -3.50 -3.22 -40.00
CA LEU A 246 -2.85 -3.85 -38.85
C LEU A 246 -2.35 -5.26 -39.20
N ASP A 247 -1.42 -5.78 -38.40
CA ASP A 247 -0.89 -7.14 -38.57
C ASP A 247 -2.01 -8.19 -38.53
N GLY A 248 -3.05 -7.96 -37.70
CA GLY A 248 -4.25 -8.79 -37.57
C GLY A 248 -5.01 -9.04 -38.88
N GLN A 249 -4.88 -8.18 -39.88
CA GLN A 249 -5.43 -8.42 -41.23
C GLN A 249 -4.85 -9.70 -41.85
N TRP A 250 -3.53 -9.84 -41.76
CA TRP A 250 -2.81 -10.98 -42.32
C TRP A 250 -2.99 -12.23 -41.47
N ILE A 251 -3.12 -12.07 -40.14
CA ILE A 251 -3.46 -13.15 -39.21
C ILE A 251 -4.82 -13.75 -39.61
N LEU A 252 -5.85 -12.90 -39.78
CA LEU A 252 -7.19 -13.34 -40.15
C LEU A 252 -7.19 -14.06 -41.50
N ASN A 253 -6.57 -13.48 -42.52
CA ASN A 253 -6.53 -14.08 -43.85
C ASN A 253 -5.87 -15.46 -43.83
N SER A 254 -4.75 -15.60 -43.13
CA SER A 254 -4.05 -16.88 -42.96
C SER A 254 -4.91 -17.88 -42.17
N PHE A 255 -5.59 -17.42 -41.12
CA PHE A 255 -6.48 -18.26 -40.31
C PHE A 255 -7.68 -18.77 -41.11
N LEU A 256 -8.33 -17.91 -41.89
CA LEU A 256 -9.46 -18.29 -42.76
C LEU A 256 -9.01 -19.28 -43.84
N GLU A 257 -7.84 -19.08 -44.43
CA GLU A 257 -7.30 -20.00 -45.43
C GLU A 257 -6.96 -21.37 -44.84
N ALA A 258 -6.41 -21.40 -43.62
CA ALA A 258 -6.08 -22.65 -42.94
C ALA A 258 -7.31 -23.42 -42.45
N THR A 259 -8.37 -22.74 -42.00
CA THR A 259 -9.50 -23.37 -41.29
C THR A 259 -10.77 -23.52 -42.12
N LEU A 260 -11.07 -22.57 -43.02
CA LEU A 260 -12.29 -22.60 -43.84
C LEU A 260 -12.05 -23.13 -45.26
N SER A 261 -10.83 -23.53 -45.63
CA SER A 261 -10.55 -24.09 -46.96
C SER A 261 -11.31 -25.38 -47.25
N SER A 262 -11.64 -26.18 -46.24
CA SER A 262 -12.46 -27.40 -46.38
C SER A 262 -13.96 -27.14 -46.34
N LEU A 263 -14.40 -26.04 -45.74
CA LEU A 263 -15.83 -25.72 -45.52
C LEU A 263 -16.38 -24.76 -46.60
N ILE A 264 -15.56 -23.80 -47.04
CA ILE A 264 -15.87 -22.83 -48.10
C ILE A 264 -14.83 -23.02 -49.20
N VAL A 265 -15.19 -23.86 -50.17
CA VAL A 265 -14.34 -24.23 -51.32
C VAL A 265 -14.07 -23.03 -52.22
N GLU A 266 -15.05 -22.14 -52.38
CA GLU A 266 -14.91 -20.93 -53.19
C GLU A 266 -14.07 -19.86 -52.49
N LYS A 267 -12.90 -19.57 -53.08
CA LYS A 267 -11.99 -18.53 -52.59
C LYS A 267 -12.66 -17.15 -52.49
N GLN A 268 -13.55 -16.81 -53.42
CA GLN A 268 -14.25 -15.52 -53.44
C GLN A 268 -15.17 -15.32 -52.22
N ASN A 269 -15.88 -16.36 -51.80
CA ASN A 269 -16.73 -16.30 -50.60
C ASN A 269 -15.89 -16.18 -49.32
N ARG A 270 -14.71 -16.82 -49.28
CA ARG A 270 -13.78 -16.70 -48.15
C ARG A 270 -13.18 -15.29 -48.05
N GLU A 271 -12.82 -14.69 -49.17
CA GLU A 271 -12.35 -13.30 -49.22
C GLU A 271 -13.44 -12.30 -48.81
N LEU A 272 -14.70 -12.55 -49.20
CA LEU A 272 -15.84 -11.72 -48.76
C LEU A 272 -16.04 -11.79 -47.24
N VAL A 273 -15.97 -12.97 -46.64
CA VAL A 273 -16.04 -13.15 -45.18
C VAL A 273 -14.89 -12.42 -44.48
N GLY A 274 -13.66 -12.57 -45.00
CA GLY A 274 -12.49 -11.84 -44.49
C GLY A 274 -12.69 -10.33 -44.55
N PHE A 275 -13.16 -9.80 -45.69
CA PHE A 275 -13.45 -8.38 -45.86
C PHE A 275 -14.49 -7.86 -44.86
N LEU A 276 -15.60 -8.60 -44.65
CA LEU A 276 -16.64 -8.22 -43.69
C LEU A 276 -16.13 -8.21 -42.25
N MET A 277 -15.30 -9.19 -41.87
CA MET A 277 -14.67 -9.24 -40.54
C MET A 277 -13.70 -8.07 -40.34
N LEU A 278 -12.88 -7.73 -41.35
CA LEU A 278 -11.96 -6.58 -41.30
C LEU A 278 -12.71 -5.24 -41.22
N LEU A 279 -13.81 -5.11 -41.97
CA LEU A 279 -14.66 -3.93 -41.93
C LEU A 279 -15.30 -3.75 -40.55
N ALA A 280 -15.87 -4.82 -39.99
CA ALA A 280 -16.44 -4.81 -38.66
C ALA A 280 -15.39 -4.48 -37.58
N GLY A 281 -14.21 -5.10 -37.65
CA GLY A 281 -13.10 -4.83 -36.74
C GLY A 281 -12.64 -3.37 -36.81
N SER A 282 -12.45 -2.85 -38.02
CA SER A 282 -12.00 -1.46 -38.23
C SER A 282 -13.04 -0.44 -37.77
N ALA A 283 -14.33 -0.69 -38.01
CA ALA A 283 -15.42 0.15 -37.53
C ALA A 283 -15.48 0.16 -35.99
N LEU A 284 -15.32 -1.01 -35.36
CA LEU A 284 -15.33 -1.13 -33.90
C LEU A 284 -14.13 -0.44 -33.25
N LEU A 285 -12.94 -0.58 -33.85
CA LEU A 285 -11.74 0.14 -33.40
C LEU A 285 -11.90 1.65 -33.54
N ALA A 286 -12.39 2.13 -34.69
CA ALA A 286 -12.62 3.55 -34.92
C ALA A 286 -13.67 4.12 -33.96
N ALA A 287 -14.75 3.39 -33.69
CA ALA A 287 -15.77 3.79 -32.72
C ALA A 287 -15.18 3.90 -31.30
N ASN A 288 -14.38 2.92 -30.87
CA ASN A 288 -13.71 2.95 -29.57
C ASN A 288 -12.72 4.12 -29.45
N VAL A 289 -11.95 4.40 -30.49
CA VAL A 289 -11.02 5.55 -30.51
C VAL A 289 -11.81 6.87 -30.45
N ALA A 290 -12.89 7.01 -31.22
CA ALA A 290 -13.74 8.20 -31.22
C ALA A 290 -14.43 8.42 -29.86
N LEU A 291 -14.98 7.36 -29.26
CA LEU A 291 -15.59 7.41 -27.92
C LEU A 291 -14.54 7.74 -26.85
N GLY A 292 -13.35 7.15 -26.93
CA GLY A 292 -12.25 7.45 -26.03
C GLY A 292 -11.82 8.91 -26.10
N LEU A 293 -11.58 9.43 -27.31
CA LEU A 293 -11.24 10.84 -27.52
C LEU A 293 -12.34 11.77 -27.03
N TRP A 294 -13.60 11.47 -27.36
CA TRP A 294 -14.73 12.27 -26.89
C TRP A 294 -14.79 12.33 -25.37
N MET A 295 -14.62 11.19 -24.68
CA MET A 295 -14.63 11.14 -23.22
C MET A 295 -13.49 11.97 -22.59
N VAL A 296 -12.32 12.03 -23.23
CA VAL A 296 -11.22 12.88 -22.78
C VAL A 296 -11.49 14.37 -23.02
N THR A 297 -12.09 14.74 -24.15
CA THR A 297 -12.34 16.15 -24.51
C THR A 297 -13.63 16.75 -23.94
N ALA A 298 -14.58 15.91 -23.50
CA ALA A 298 -15.86 16.34 -22.93
C ALA A 298 -15.83 16.48 -21.39
N ARG A 299 -14.68 16.23 -20.77
CA ARG A 299 -14.37 16.66 -19.40
C ARG A 299 -13.67 18.01 -19.43
#